data_AF-A0A4S2BQY3-F1
#
_entry.id   AF-A0A4S2BQY3-F1
#
_cell.length_a   1.000
_cell.length_b   1.000
_cell.length_c   1.000
_cell.angle_alpha   90.00
_cell.angle_beta   90.00
_cell.angle_gamma   90.00
#
_symmetry.space_group_name_H-M   'P 1'
#
loop_
_entity.id
_entity.type
_entity.pdbx_description
1 polymer ?
#
loop_
_entity_poly.entity_id
_entity_poly.type
_entity_poly.pdbx_seq_one_letter_code
_entity_poly.pdbx_strand_id
1 'polypeptide(L)'
;MNDIKYPKTELFVVLGTKTYPLYTTVDPQTVHELLTQTEGREKFLSFEVAIKKNHGNGLWYPGCDEDPVWTKWTVQKRTVKSYLELPKPKVNIDYGNQKYDCDIEDRPWL
;
A
#
# COMPACT_ATOMS: atom_id res chain seq x y z
N MET A 1 -4.04 16.83 14.30
CA MET A 1 -4.87 15.66 13.98
C MET A 1 -4.06 14.80 13.04
N ASN A 2 -3.75 13.55 13.42
CA ASN A 2 -3.09 12.62 12.50
C ASN A 2 -4.14 12.16 11.49
N ASP A 3 -3.95 12.50 10.21
CA ASP A 3 -4.74 11.92 9.13
C ASP A 3 -4.35 10.45 8.98
N ILE A 4 -5.12 9.58 9.62
CA ILE A 4 -4.96 8.12 9.51
C ILE A 4 -5.20 7.74 8.05
N LYS A 5 -4.13 7.40 7.33
CA LYS A 5 -4.18 6.85 5.97
C LYS A 5 -4.38 5.34 6.03
N TYR A 6 -5.51 4.86 5.54
CA TYR A 6 -5.75 3.43 5.33
C TYR A 6 -5.93 3.12 3.84
N PRO A 7 -5.50 1.94 3.36
CA PRO A 7 -5.72 1.54 1.99
C PRO A 7 -7.21 1.28 1.74
N LYS A 8 -7.71 1.79 0.62
CA LYS A 8 -9.11 1.68 0.18
C LYS A 8 -9.28 0.74 -1.00
N THR A 9 -8.23 0.58 -1.81
CA THR A 9 -8.26 -0.24 -3.01
C THR A 9 -7.03 -1.12 -3.09
N GLU A 10 -7.22 -2.38 -3.48
CA GLU A 10 -6.16 -3.29 -3.88
C GLU A 10 -6.08 -3.34 -5.41
N LEU A 11 -4.90 -3.13 -5.98
CA LEU A 11 -4.63 -3.17 -7.41
C LEU A 11 -3.85 -4.44 -7.76
N PHE A 12 -4.29 -5.19 -8.76
CA PHE A 12 -3.54 -6.35 -9.25
C PHE A 12 -2.69 -5.94 -10.46
N VAL A 13 -1.40 -5.75 -10.21
CA VAL A 13 -0.43 -5.28 -11.22
C VAL A 13 0.44 -6.42 -11.72
N VAL A 14 0.46 -6.64 -13.03
CA VAL A 14 1.28 -7.67 -13.67
C VAL A 14 2.61 -7.06 -14.15
N LEU A 15 3.71 -7.54 -13.58
CA LEU A 15 5.08 -7.20 -14.01
C LEU A 15 5.80 -8.48 -14.45
N GLY A 16 6.11 -8.56 -15.75
CA GLY A 16 6.62 -9.79 -16.36
C GLY A 16 5.59 -10.92 -16.25
N THR A 17 5.98 -12.00 -15.57
CA THR A 17 5.12 -13.18 -15.34
C THR A 17 4.45 -13.20 -13.96
N LYS A 18 4.65 -12.17 -13.13
CA LYS A 18 4.19 -12.11 -11.75
C LYS A 18 3.10 -11.06 -11.56
N THR A 19 2.12 -11.38 -10.73
CA THR A 19 1.07 -10.45 -10.27
C THR A 19 1.42 -9.97 -8.86
N TYR A 20 1.32 -8.66 -8.67
CA TYR A 20 1.67 -7.96 -7.43
C TYR A 20 0.42 -7.20 -6.92
N PRO A 21 -0.09 -7.53 -5.72
CA PRO A 21 -1.17 -6.76 -5.09
C PRO A 21 -0.64 -5.45 -4.49
N LEU A 22 -1.18 -4.31 -4.92
CA LEU A 22 -0.79 -2.98 -4.42
C LEU A 22 -1.94 -2.37 -3.63
N TYR A 23 -1.67 -1.89 -2.43
CA TYR A 23 -2.70 -1.32 -1.57
C TYR A 23 -2.58 0.21 -1.59
N THR A 24 -3.60 0.90 -2.11
CA THR A 24 -3.59 2.35 -2.33
C THR A 24 -4.68 3.05 -1.51
N THR A 25 -4.43 4.32 -1.14
CA THR A 25 -5.43 5.21 -0.50
C THR A 25 -6.49 5.74 -1.46
N VAL A 26 -6.28 5.56 -2.76
CA VAL A 26 -7.21 5.98 -3.83
C VAL A 26 -8.46 5.09 -3.79
N ASP A 27 -9.63 5.70 -3.93
CA ASP A 27 -10.90 4.98 -3.94
C ASP A 27 -11.13 4.19 -5.25
N PRO A 28 -11.95 3.12 -5.22
CA PRO A 28 -12.18 2.28 -6.39
C PRO A 28 -12.79 3.01 -7.58
N GLN A 29 -13.61 4.04 -7.34
CA GLN A 29 -14.25 4.85 -8.37
C GLN A 29 -13.20 5.68 -9.12
N THR A 30 -12.31 6.36 -8.40
CA THR A 30 -11.18 7.11 -8.99
C THR A 30 -10.24 6.16 -9.74
N VAL A 31 -9.96 4.98 -9.21
CA VAL A 31 -9.18 3.96 -9.94
C VAL A 31 -9.88 3.56 -11.24
N HIS A 32 -11.19 3.32 -11.20
CA HIS A 32 -11.98 3.01 -12.40
C HIS A 32 -11.89 4.12 -13.45
N GLU A 33 -12.05 5.37 -13.05
CA GLU A 33 -11.98 6.54 -13.92
C GLU A 33 -10.59 6.68 -14.54
N LEU A 34 -9.51 6.54 -13.76
CA LEU A 34 -8.14 6.54 -14.27
C LEU A 34 -7.92 5.43 -15.31
N LEU A 35 -8.46 4.23 -15.06
CA LEU A 35 -8.33 3.07 -15.96
C LEU A 35 -9.26 3.12 -17.17
N THR A 36 -10.32 3.92 -17.19
CA THR A 36 -11.26 3.98 -18.33
C THR A 36 -11.09 5.26 -19.15
N GLN A 37 -10.88 6.40 -18.50
CA GLN A 37 -10.86 7.72 -19.14
C GLN A 37 -9.46 8.15 -19.62
N THR A 38 -8.39 7.61 -19.05
CA THR A 38 -7.02 7.92 -19.52
C THR A 38 -6.77 7.31 -20.91
N GLU A 39 -6.61 8.13 -21.94
CA GLU A 39 -6.39 7.66 -23.31
C GLU A 39 -5.02 7.00 -23.51
N GLY A 40 -5.02 5.79 -24.07
CA GLY A 40 -3.82 5.01 -24.37
C GLY A 40 -3.44 3.99 -23.29
N ARG A 41 -3.27 2.73 -23.72
CA ARG A 41 -2.91 1.59 -22.83
C ARG A 41 -1.49 1.66 -22.27
N GLU A 42 -0.59 2.36 -22.98
CA GLU A 42 0.83 2.52 -22.61
C GLU A 42 1.07 3.68 -21.62
N LYS A 43 0.02 4.44 -21.26
CA LYS A 43 0.16 5.55 -20.31
C LYS A 43 0.58 5.05 -18.93
N PHE A 44 1.34 5.88 -18.24
CA PHE A 44 1.74 5.63 -16.87
C PHE A 44 0.71 6.23 -15.90
N LEU A 45 0.37 5.47 -14.87
CA LEU A 45 -0.45 5.88 -13.75
C LEU A 45 0.41 5.79 -12.50
N SER A 46 0.31 6.81 -11.64
CA SER A 46 1.00 6.82 -10.35
C SER A 46 0.01 6.70 -9.21
N PHE A 47 0.28 5.81 -8.26
CA PHE A 47 -0.53 5.60 -7.08
C PHE A 47 0.35 5.77 -5.83
N GLU A 48 -0.19 6.40 -4.79
CA GLU A 48 0.39 6.28 -3.45
C GLU A 48 0.00 4.89 -2.91
N VAL A 49 0.99 4.07 -2.57
CA VAL A 49 0.81 2.67 -2.17
C VAL A 49 1.55 2.35 -0.89
N ALA A 50 1.03 1.40 -0.12
CA ALA A 50 1.64 0.88 1.09
C ALA A 50 2.74 -0.16 0.77
N ILE A 51 3.90 -0.01 1.39
CA ILE A 51 5.03 -0.95 1.35
C ILE A 51 5.54 -1.24 2.76
N LYS A 52 6.26 -2.37 2.94
CA LYS A 52 6.87 -2.71 4.24
C LYS A 52 8.04 -1.77 4.54
N LYS A 53 8.24 -1.41 5.83
CA LYS A 53 9.33 -0.54 6.29
C LYS A 53 10.71 -1.17 6.11
N ASN A 54 10.81 -2.49 6.33
CA ASN A 54 12.03 -3.24 6.09
C ASN A 54 12.19 -3.44 4.57
N HIS A 55 12.84 -2.45 3.96
CA HIS A 55 13.14 -2.36 2.53
C HIS A 55 13.74 -3.67 2.01
N GLY A 56 12.98 -4.38 1.16
CA GLY A 56 13.49 -5.59 0.52
C GLY A 56 12.59 -6.28 -0.51
N ASN A 57 11.62 -5.59 -1.12
CA ASN A 57 10.62 -6.11 -2.09
C ASN A 57 9.28 -6.59 -1.52
N GLY A 58 9.03 -6.35 -0.23
CA GLY A 58 7.76 -6.75 0.38
C GLY A 58 6.64 -5.75 0.12
N LEU A 59 5.61 -6.19 -0.59
CA LEU A 59 4.32 -5.52 -0.58
C LEU A 59 3.74 -5.60 0.83
N TRP A 60 3.27 -4.47 1.34
CA TRP A 60 2.51 -4.46 2.58
C TRP A 60 1.12 -5.03 2.31
N TYR A 61 0.50 -5.74 3.26
CA TYR A 61 -0.89 -6.19 3.16
C TYR A 61 -1.66 -5.92 4.45
N PRO A 62 -2.98 -5.72 4.38
CA PRO A 62 -3.82 -5.56 5.57
C PRO A 62 -3.70 -6.77 6.50
N GLY A 63 -3.25 -6.55 7.73
CA GLY A 63 -2.98 -7.62 8.70
C GLY A 63 -1.50 -7.96 8.90
N CYS A 64 -0.58 -7.23 8.26
CA CYS A 64 0.80 -7.16 8.71
C CYS A 64 0.87 -6.60 10.15
N ASP A 65 1.68 -7.20 11.02
CA ASP A 65 2.01 -6.67 12.37
C ASP A 65 2.94 -5.43 12.33
N GLU A 66 3.08 -4.81 11.15
CA GLU A 66 3.96 -3.67 10.91
C GLU A 66 3.19 -2.54 10.22
N ASP A 67 3.48 -1.30 10.61
CA ASP A 67 2.91 -0.12 9.97
C ASP A 67 3.42 0.03 8.52
N PRO A 68 2.56 0.42 7.57
CA PRO A 68 2.97 0.65 6.20
C PRO A 68 3.82 1.91 6.09
N VAL A 69 4.79 1.89 5.18
CA VAL A 69 5.40 3.09 4.61
C VAL A 69 4.68 3.42 3.30
N TRP A 70 4.27 4.67 3.13
CA TRP A 70 3.62 5.13 1.91
C TRP A 70 4.66 5.60 0.90
N THR A 71 4.57 5.08 -0.32
CA THR A 71 5.46 5.47 -1.42
C THR A 71 4.68 5.69 -2.70
N LYS A 72 5.28 6.37 -3.67
CA LYS A 72 4.69 6.58 -5.00
C LYS A 72 5.16 5.49 -5.93
N TRP A 73 4.23 4.72 -6.49
CA TRP A 73 4.52 3.74 -7.53
C TRP A 73 3.88 4.14 -8.85
N THR A 74 4.70 4.21 -9.89
CA THR A 74 4.30 4.46 -11.27
C THR A 74 4.30 3.16 -12.08
N VAL A 75 3.18 2.84 -12.70
CA VAL A 75 2.99 1.61 -13.51
C VAL A 75 2.30 1.94 -14.83
N GLN A 76 2.52 1.13 -15.87
CA GLN A 76 1.76 1.29 -17.11
C GLN A 76 0.31 0.85 -16.89
N LYS A 77 -0.67 1.59 -17.41
CA LYS A 77 -2.10 1.29 -17.30
C LYS A 77 -2.44 -0.15 -17.67
N ARG A 78 -1.86 -0.68 -18.77
CA ARG A 78 -2.07 -2.08 -19.21
C ARG A 78 -1.64 -3.16 -18.21
N THR A 79 -0.80 -2.82 -17.25
CA THR A 79 -0.30 -3.75 -16.23
C THR A 79 -1.30 -3.93 -15.10
N VAL A 80 -2.17 -2.95 -14.86
CA VAL A 80 -3.28 -3.09 -13.91
C VAL A 80 -4.37 -3.95 -14.56
N LYS A 81 -4.57 -5.17 -14.07
CA LYS A 81 -5.53 -6.12 -14.65
C LYS A 81 -6.89 -6.09 -13.97
N SER A 82 -6.91 -5.78 -12.69
CA SER A 82 -8.12 -5.66 -11.89
C SER A 82 -7.82 -4.82 -10.65
N TYR A 83 -8.88 -4.42 -9.96
CA TYR A 83 -8.82 -3.76 -8.66
C TYR A 83 -10.00 -4.23 -7.80
N LEU A 84 -9.84 -4.16 -6.49
CA LEU A 84 -10.80 -4.60 -5.48
C LEU A 84 -10.97 -3.50 -4.43
N GLU A 85 -12.21 -3.23 -4.03
CA GLU A 85 -12.49 -2.39 -2.86
C GLU A 85 -12.15 -3.11 -1.56
N LEU A 86 -11.37 -2.47 -0.71
CA LEU A 86 -11.04 -2.99 0.61
C LEU A 86 -12.08 -2.55 1.63
N PRO A 87 -12.46 -3.42 2.57
CA PRO A 87 -13.36 -3.04 3.64
C PRO A 87 -12.71 -1.94 4.48
N LYS A 88 -13.50 -0.93 4.85
CA LYS A 88 -13.05 0.03 5.85
C LYS A 88 -12.69 -0.71 7.14
N PRO A 89 -11.55 -0.40 7.78
CA PRO A 89 -11.22 -0.97 9.07
C PRO A 89 -12.38 -0.77 10.04
N LYS A 90 -12.84 -1.85 10.69
CA LYS A 90 -13.89 -1.76 11.73
C LYS A 90 -13.40 -1.11 13.02
N VAL A 91 -12.09 -0.88 13.13
CA VAL A 91 -11.41 -0.26 14.27
C VAL A 91 -10.59 0.93 13.79
N ASN A 92 -10.50 1.97 14.61
CA ASN A 92 -9.69 3.16 14.33
C ASN A 92 -8.21 2.74 14.42
N ILE A 93 -7.58 2.47 13.28
CA ILE A 93 -6.16 2.07 13.25
C ILE A 93 -5.34 3.35 13.40
N ASP A 94 -4.94 3.70 14.62
CA ASP A 94 -3.92 4.71 14.85
C ASP A 94 -2.56 4.10 14.47
N TYR A 95 -2.02 4.46 13.31
CA TYR A 95 -0.64 4.15 12.90
C TYR A 95 0.36 5.01 13.68
N GLY A 96 0.11 5.17 14.97
CA GLY A 96 0.79 6.11 15.84
C GLY A 96 2.30 5.96 15.71
N ASN A 97 3.01 7.08 15.74
CA ASN A 97 4.45 7.14 15.92
C ASN A 97 4.83 6.44 17.24
N GLN A 98 4.90 5.12 17.24
CA GLN A 98 5.68 4.40 18.23
C GLN A 98 7.12 4.69 17.88
N LYS A 99 7.65 5.77 18.49
CA LYS A 99 9.05 5.81 18.85
C LYS A 99 9.31 4.49 19.57
N TYR A 100 9.98 3.58 18.89
CA TYR A 100 10.70 2.53 19.57
C TYR A 100 11.76 3.24 20.39
N ASP A 101 11.50 3.46 21.67
CA ASP A 101 12.59 3.53 22.64
C ASP A 101 13.22 2.16 22.61
N CYS A 102 14.31 2.08 21.83
CA CYS A 102 15.21 0.95 21.80
C CYS A 102 16.06 1.01 23.08
N ASP A 103 15.43 1.02 24.26
CA ASP A 103 16.14 0.80 25.52
C ASP A 103 16.36 -0.71 25.62
N ILE A 104 17.42 -1.14 24.94
CA ILE A 104 18.16 -2.32 25.29
C ILE A 104 18.79 -2.02 26.66
N GLU A 105 18.11 -2.38 27.74
CA GLU A 105 18.79 -2.63 29.01
C GLU A 105 18.52 -4.08 29.44
N ASP A 106 19.52 -4.89 29.11
CA ASP A 106 20.06 -6.01 29.86
C ASP A 106 19.12 -7.09 30.39
N ARG A 107 19.17 -8.23 29.69
CA ARG A 107 18.86 -9.53 30.28
C ARG A 107 19.94 -9.91 31.29
N PRO A 108 19.59 -10.56 32.41
CA PRO A 108 20.56 -11.13 33.34
C PRO A 108 21.27 -12.32 32.66
N TRP A 109 22.41 -12.74 33.24
CA TRP A 109 23.30 -13.85 32.88
C TRP A 109 24.57 -13.47 32.08
N LEU A 110 25.51 -12.80 32.76
CA LEU A 110 26.90 -13.24 32.95
C LEU A 110 27.53 -12.47 34.12
#